data_AF-A0A979FI62-F1
#
_entry.id   AF-A0A979FI62-F1
#
_cell.length_a   1.000
_cell.length_b   1.000
_cell.length_c   1.000
_cell.angle_alpha   90.00
_cell.angle_beta   90.00
_cell.angle_gamma   90.00
#
_symmetry.space_group_name_H-M   'P 1'
#
loop_
_entity.id
_entity.type
_entity.pdbx_description
1 polymer ?
#
loop_
_entity_poly.entity_id
_entity_poly.type
_entity_poly.pdbx_seq_one_letter_code
_entity_poly.pdbx_strand_id
1 'polypeptide(L)'
;MKTESKNETSLSNANGRTDESLESNTENEEMEPASTACPSSQLMLGLLDEFTQIYKDKLERLENSSLKMEEKNYLQTKVSLLERWLGELGEQNAVLVRTLGELEGEAATRVSILQDSLRTLQPSCHSTAEALTLQRQQVLEALAGREAAEGRVLQLTEQLQLCQTYNCNLRADVDTLLHVVSRASRDGDWRLDDIALLSVSPEQLLAAGVPVSGSTTPSCGLKGSMSPSVAPCTDPFPRLAGASETRSSLSDVQTDAADDSRRCSADQAELQLSVNIDALAARLADAERECEAARAEASRLRGECEAARAEASRLRGECETARAEASRLRGECAVLRERASETELSHETCDAAVQRLHRELHEALRISRELQEQITSRSATPLQDAEAVSEKSILVRELQGHLATARHECALRDATVTKLERQLVSVRAQLCERQERSEYLEQQLVQLQQQLARAHSHAQQLAQQVVMDAIMVVVQLNRWFSLAGGST
;
A
#
# COMPACT_ATOMS: atom_id res chain seq x y z
N MET A 1 -0.55 -18.31 65.29
CA MET A 1 -1.38 -17.22 65.83
C MET A 1 -1.46 -16.14 64.77
N LYS A 2 -2.62 -15.69 64.27
CA LYS A 2 -4.01 -16.07 64.55
C LYS A 2 -4.78 -16.03 63.22
N THR A 3 -5.62 -17.03 62.96
CA THR A 3 -6.41 -17.20 61.73
C THR A 3 -7.88 -16.96 62.00
N GLU A 4 -8.60 -16.28 61.10
CA GLU A 4 -10.06 -16.30 60.90
C GLU A 4 -10.33 -15.37 59.70
N SER A 5 -10.71 -15.81 58.50
CA SER A 5 -11.80 -16.70 58.06
C SER A 5 -13.19 -16.07 58.17
N LYS A 6 -13.77 -15.72 57.00
CA LYS A 6 -15.19 -15.87 56.67
C LYS A 6 -15.43 -15.66 55.16
N ASN A 7 -15.63 -16.76 54.46
CA ASN A 7 -16.41 -16.79 53.21
C ASN A 7 -17.91 -16.75 53.57
N GLU A 8 -18.75 -16.26 52.66
CA GLU A 8 -19.89 -17.00 52.03
C GLU A 8 -20.71 -16.02 51.17
N THR A 9 -20.75 -16.14 49.83
CA THR A 9 -21.54 -17.04 48.94
C THR A 9 -23.03 -16.67 48.79
N SER A 10 -23.45 -16.25 47.59
CA SER A 10 -24.74 -16.52 46.87
C SER A 10 -24.86 -15.51 45.69
N LEU A 11 -24.84 -15.84 44.39
CA LEU A 11 -25.61 -16.75 43.52
C LEU A 11 -27.07 -16.34 43.22
N SER A 12 -27.27 -15.71 42.05
CA SER A 12 -28.46 -15.63 41.15
C SER A 12 -28.29 -14.40 40.23
N ASN A 13 -28.89 -14.20 39.05
CA ASN A 13 -29.46 -15.05 37.97
C ASN A 13 -29.17 -14.28 36.65
N ALA A 14 -28.79 -14.85 35.50
CA ALA A 14 -29.45 -15.83 34.61
C ALA A 14 -30.67 -15.29 33.82
N ASN A 15 -30.50 -15.16 32.49
CA ASN A 15 -31.46 -14.80 31.42
C ASN A 15 -31.99 -13.34 31.42
N GLY A 16 -32.21 -12.67 30.27
CA GLY A 16 -31.98 -13.04 28.86
C GLY A 16 -32.89 -12.24 27.90
N ARG A 17 -32.55 -12.23 26.60
CA ARG A 17 -33.26 -11.59 25.45
C ARG A 17 -33.20 -10.06 25.29
N THR A 18 -32.55 -9.67 24.20
CA THR A 18 -33.06 -8.80 23.13
C THR A 18 -34.31 -7.97 23.40
N ASP A 19 -34.18 -6.65 23.29
CA ASP A 19 -35.08 -5.84 22.45
C ASP A 19 -34.32 -4.64 21.87
N GLU A 20 -34.77 -4.18 20.71
CA GLU A 20 -34.20 -3.04 19.99
C GLU A 20 -34.60 -1.72 20.67
N SER A 21 -33.66 -0.81 20.88
CA SER A 21 -33.96 0.58 21.23
C SER A 21 -32.86 1.49 20.70
N LEU A 22 -33.19 2.24 19.64
CA LEU A 22 -32.38 3.32 19.10
C LEU A 22 -32.42 4.50 20.06
N GLU A 23 -31.41 4.65 20.93
CA GLU A 23 -31.17 5.91 21.63
C GLU A 23 -29.75 6.41 21.35
N SER A 24 -29.71 7.53 20.62
CA SER A 24 -28.51 8.24 20.20
C SER A 24 -27.93 9.06 21.35
N ASN A 25 -27.10 8.44 22.19
CA ASN A 25 -26.27 9.16 23.15
C ASN A 25 -24.94 9.54 22.51
N THR A 26 -24.92 10.72 21.89
CA THR A 26 -23.69 11.50 21.70
C THR A 26 -23.24 12.01 23.08
N GLU A 27 -22.54 11.17 23.83
CA GLU A 27 -21.80 11.63 25.00
C GLU A 27 -20.63 12.46 24.51
N ASN A 28 -20.75 13.78 24.66
CA ASN A 28 -19.66 14.71 24.49
C ASN A 28 -18.60 14.41 25.55
N GLU A 29 -17.54 13.69 25.19
CA GLU A 29 -16.27 13.84 25.89
C GLU A 29 -15.81 15.28 25.64
N GLU A 30 -16.07 16.15 26.61
CA GLU A 30 -15.52 17.51 26.65
C GLU A 30 -14.00 17.39 26.72
N MET A 31 -13.37 17.47 25.55
CA MET A 31 -11.92 17.50 25.41
C MET A 31 -11.41 18.80 26.04
N GLU A 32 -11.02 18.70 27.31
CA GLU A 32 -10.24 19.69 28.06
C GLU A 32 -9.32 20.45 27.10
N PRO A 33 -9.44 21.79 26.97
CA PRO A 33 -8.59 22.55 26.09
C PRO A 33 -7.19 22.53 26.68
N ALA A 34 -6.39 21.56 26.23
CA ALA A 34 -5.01 21.34 26.63
C ALA A 34 -4.23 22.64 26.42
N SER A 35 -4.13 23.41 27.50
CA SER A 35 -3.69 24.80 27.52
C SER A 35 -2.17 24.85 27.44
N THR A 36 -1.66 24.30 26.35
CA THR A 36 -0.29 24.39 25.87
C THR A 36 -0.12 25.81 25.30
N ALA A 37 -0.29 26.81 26.17
CA ALA A 37 -0.06 28.19 25.85
C ALA A 37 1.37 28.30 25.32
N CYS A 38 1.49 28.66 24.04
CA CYS A 38 2.76 28.69 23.36
C CYS A 38 3.74 29.57 24.17
N PRO A 39 4.96 29.11 24.49
CA PRO A 39 5.89 29.89 25.31
C PRO A 39 6.17 31.28 24.71
N SER A 40 6.10 31.39 23.38
CA SER A 40 6.16 32.66 22.64
C SER A 40 5.06 33.66 23.03
N SER A 41 3.85 33.21 23.35
CA SER A 41 2.74 34.07 23.80
C SER A 41 2.99 34.65 25.19
N GLN A 42 3.62 33.87 26.09
CA GLN A 42 3.98 34.34 27.43
C GLN A 42 5.12 35.38 27.37
N LEU A 43 6.11 35.17 26.50
CA LEU A 43 7.16 36.17 26.21
C LEU A 43 6.58 37.47 25.60
N MET A 44 5.60 37.37 24.70
CA MET A 44 4.94 38.54 24.11
C MET A 44 4.21 39.36 25.19
N LEU A 45 3.46 38.71 26.09
CA LEU A 45 2.81 39.40 27.21
C LEU A 45 3.83 40.08 28.12
N GLY A 46 4.92 39.38 28.49
CA GLY A 46 5.97 39.95 29.35
C GLY A 46 6.66 41.19 28.73
N LEU A 47 6.88 41.18 27.42
CA LEU A 47 7.39 42.36 26.69
C LEU A 47 6.37 43.52 26.70
N LEU A 48 5.08 43.22 26.52
CA LEU A 48 4.02 44.23 26.55
C LEU A 48 3.87 44.88 27.94
N ASP A 49 4.01 44.09 29.00
CA ASP A 49 4.06 44.55 30.39
C ASP A 49 5.30 45.44 30.64
N GLU A 50 6.47 45.06 30.11
CA GLU A 50 7.70 45.86 30.21
C GLU A 50 7.56 47.22 29.49
N PHE A 51 7.03 47.24 28.26
CA PHE A 51 6.73 48.51 27.56
C PHE A 51 5.73 49.37 28.34
N THR A 52 4.68 48.75 28.89
CA THR A 52 3.67 49.43 29.70
C THR A 52 4.29 50.03 30.97
N GLN A 53 5.20 49.29 31.62
CA GLN A 53 5.91 49.76 32.81
C GLN A 53 6.86 50.92 32.46
N ILE A 54 7.61 50.83 31.36
CA ILE A 54 8.46 51.92 30.86
C ILE A 54 7.66 53.22 30.64
N TYR A 55 6.41 53.14 30.17
CA TYR A 55 5.56 54.32 30.00
C TYR A 55 4.99 54.87 31.32
N LYS A 56 4.61 54.00 32.26
CA LYS A 56 4.25 54.40 33.64
C LYS A 56 5.41 55.11 34.33
N ASP A 57 6.60 54.51 34.32
CA ASP A 57 7.85 55.07 34.86
C ASP A 57 8.17 56.46 34.27
N LYS A 58 8.01 56.64 32.95
CA LYS A 58 8.21 57.93 32.28
C LYS A 58 7.17 58.97 32.74
N LEU A 59 5.91 58.56 32.93
CA LEU A 59 4.83 59.43 33.39
C LEU A 59 5.02 59.84 34.86
N GLU A 60 5.37 58.91 35.73
CA GLU A 60 5.70 59.17 37.14
C GLU A 60 6.92 60.10 37.27
N ARG A 61 7.96 59.94 36.44
CA ARG A 61 9.11 60.85 36.40
C ARG A 61 8.71 62.26 35.96
N LEU A 62 7.78 62.39 35.00
CA LEU A 62 7.23 63.69 34.60
C LEU A 62 6.37 64.31 35.72
N GLU A 63 5.54 63.53 36.40
CA GLU A 63 4.70 63.98 37.52
C GLU A 63 5.54 64.45 38.71
N ASN A 64 6.59 63.71 39.07
CA ASN A 64 7.58 64.14 40.06
C ASN A 64 8.38 65.39 39.63
N SER A 65 8.49 65.67 38.32
CA SER A 65 9.11 66.89 37.79
C SER A 65 8.14 68.08 37.66
N SER A 66 6.83 67.83 37.68
CA SER A 66 5.76 68.83 37.51
C SER A 66 5.88 69.99 38.51
N LEU A 67 6.31 69.69 39.73
CA LEU A 67 6.56 70.65 40.81
C LEU A 67 7.67 71.70 40.50
N LYS A 68 8.38 71.57 39.36
CA LYS A 68 9.48 72.47 38.93
C LYS A 68 9.23 73.14 37.58
N MET A 69 8.13 72.84 36.89
CA MET A 69 7.78 73.42 35.59
C MET A 69 6.55 74.31 35.68
N GLU A 70 6.45 75.29 34.80
CA GLU A 70 5.18 75.99 34.53
C GLU A 70 4.14 74.98 34.04
N GLU A 71 2.90 75.08 34.51
CA GLU A 71 1.81 74.13 34.20
C GLU A 71 1.63 73.90 32.70
N LYS A 72 1.80 74.94 31.89
CA LYS A 72 1.75 74.87 30.42
C LYS A 72 2.83 73.95 29.84
N ASN A 73 4.05 74.02 30.34
CA ASN A 73 5.18 73.22 29.85
C ASN A 73 5.07 71.76 30.33
N TYR A 74 4.54 71.54 31.54
CA TYR A 74 4.18 70.21 32.03
C TYR A 74 3.07 69.57 31.19
N LEU A 75 1.98 70.28 30.91
CA LEU A 75 0.89 69.77 30.06
C LEU A 75 1.37 69.50 28.63
N GLN A 76 2.18 70.39 28.05
CA GLN A 76 2.73 70.19 26.71
C GLN A 76 3.64 68.95 26.63
N THR A 77 4.53 68.74 27.60
CA THR A 77 5.39 67.54 27.63
C THR A 77 4.62 66.26 27.93
N LYS A 78 3.57 66.30 28.76
CA LYS A 78 2.66 65.17 29.01
C LYS A 78 1.86 64.81 27.76
N VAL A 79 1.32 65.79 27.03
CA VAL A 79 0.63 65.58 25.75
C VAL A 79 1.58 64.95 24.73
N SER A 80 2.79 65.48 24.53
CA SER A 80 3.74 64.89 23.57
C SER A 80 4.25 63.49 23.96
N LEU A 81 4.28 63.14 25.25
CA LEU A 81 4.54 61.75 25.67
C LEU A 81 3.37 60.83 25.33
N LEU A 82 2.12 61.27 25.55
CA LEU A 82 0.92 60.51 25.23
C LEU A 82 0.72 60.37 23.72
N GLU A 83 0.98 61.42 22.93
CA GLU A 83 0.98 61.38 21.46
C GLU A 83 1.99 60.32 20.94
N ARG A 84 3.20 60.27 21.52
CA ARG A 84 4.18 59.25 21.14
C ARG A 84 3.78 57.84 21.58
N TRP A 85 3.17 57.67 22.76
CA TRP A 85 2.66 56.37 23.21
C TRP A 85 1.51 55.87 22.32
N LEU A 86 0.59 56.76 21.94
CA LEU A 86 -0.48 56.47 20.97
C LEU A 86 0.08 56.13 19.58
N GLY A 87 1.17 56.80 19.16
CA GLY A 87 1.90 56.48 17.93
C GLY A 87 2.51 55.07 17.96
N GLU A 88 3.28 54.75 19.01
CA GLU A 88 3.93 53.44 19.17
C GLU A 88 2.90 52.30 19.32
N LEU A 89 1.79 52.52 20.04
CA LEU A 89 0.66 51.58 20.07
C LEU A 89 -0.02 51.44 18.69
N GLY A 90 -0.13 52.52 17.93
CA GLY A 90 -0.63 52.48 16.55
C GLY A 90 0.25 51.65 15.62
N GLU A 91 1.57 51.81 15.72
CA GLU A 91 2.56 51.02 14.98
C GLU A 91 2.52 49.54 15.40
N GLN A 92 2.45 49.24 16.69
CA GLN A 92 2.31 47.86 17.21
C GLN A 92 1.03 47.21 16.70
N ASN A 93 -0.11 47.90 16.78
CA ASN A 93 -1.38 47.41 16.25
C ASN A 93 -1.32 47.18 14.73
N ALA A 94 -0.66 48.07 13.98
CA ALA A 94 -0.48 47.91 12.53
C ALA A 94 0.42 46.71 12.16
N VAL A 95 1.43 46.40 13.00
CA VAL A 95 2.24 45.18 12.84
C VAL A 95 1.43 43.94 13.20
N LEU A 96 0.70 43.95 14.33
CA LEU A 96 -0.15 42.82 14.74
C LEU A 96 -1.24 42.50 13.71
N VAL A 97 -1.93 43.51 13.18
CA VAL A 97 -2.93 43.31 12.11
C VAL A 97 -2.28 42.73 10.85
N ARG A 98 -1.03 43.12 10.52
CA ARG A 98 -0.30 42.54 9.39
C ARG A 98 0.06 41.07 9.63
N THR A 99 0.62 40.74 10.80
CA THR A 99 0.99 39.35 11.11
C THR A 99 -0.24 38.45 11.27
N LEU A 100 -1.36 38.97 11.77
CA LEU A 100 -2.64 38.26 11.76
C LEU A 100 -3.12 38.02 10.33
N GLY A 101 -3.09 39.02 9.45
CA GLY A 101 -3.44 38.83 8.03
C GLY A 101 -2.52 37.85 7.28
N GLU A 102 -1.23 37.81 7.62
CA GLU A 102 -0.28 36.81 7.11
C GLU A 102 -0.61 35.40 7.61
N LEU A 103 -0.97 35.24 8.90
CA LEU A 103 -1.38 33.97 9.48
C LEU A 103 -2.75 33.48 8.98
N GLU A 104 -3.71 34.40 8.80
CA GLU A 104 -5.01 34.12 8.18
C GLU A 104 -4.83 33.70 6.72
N GLY A 105 -3.94 34.37 5.99
CA GLY A 105 -3.55 34.00 4.62
C GLY A 105 -2.94 32.60 4.56
N GLU A 106 -1.98 32.29 5.43
CA GLU A 106 -1.34 30.97 5.52
C GLU A 106 -2.30 29.87 6.01
N ALA A 107 -3.27 30.19 6.87
CA ALA A 107 -4.34 29.27 7.23
C ALA A 107 -5.27 29.01 6.03
N ALA A 108 -5.64 30.05 5.29
CA ALA A 108 -6.48 29.93 4.09
C ALA A 108 -5.80 29.14 2.97
N THR A 109 -4.50 29.35 2.71
CA THR A 109 -3.74 28.55 1.72
C THR A 109 -3.68 27.09 2.13
N ARG A 110 -3.39 26.77 3.40
CA ARG A 110 -3.41 25.39 3.92
C ARG A 110 -4.77 24.75 3.78
N VAL A 111 -5.85 25.46 4.11
CA VAL A 111 -7.22 24.96 3.94
C VAL A 111 -7.55 24.73 2.47
N SER A 112 -7.14 25.61 1.55
CA SER A 112 -7.31 25.40 0.11
C SER A 112 -6.56 24.14 -0.37
N ILE A 113 -5.29 23.98 0.02
CA ILE A 113 -4.47 22.81 -0.33
C ILE A 113 -5.11 21.52 0.20
N LEU A 114 -5.64 21.53 1.42
CA LEU A 114 -6.36 20.38 2.00
C LEU A 114 -7.68 20.10 1.27
N GLN A 115 -8.44 21.13 0.89
CA GLN A 115 -9.67 20.97 0.11
C GLN A 115 -9.39 20.39 -1.28
N ASP A 116 -8.34 20.85 -1.95
CA ASP A 116 -7.95 20.34 -3.27
C ASP A 116 -7.35 18.92 -3.19
N SER A 117 -6.62 18.62 -2.11
CA SER A 117 -6.17 17.24 -1.78
C SER A 117 -7.36 16.30 -1.54
N LEU A 118 -8.40 16.77 -0.84
CA LEU A 118 -9.63 15.98 -0.64
C LEU A 118 -10.41 15.80 -1.96
N ARG A 119 -10.54 16.85 -2.77
CA ARG A 119 -11.19 16.78 -4.10
C ARG A 119 -10.48 15.84 -5.06
N THR A 120 -9.15 15.75 -5.01
CA THR A 120 -8.35 14.85 -5.85
C THR A 120 -8.38 13.40 -5.35
N LEU A 121 -8.46 13.18 -4.03
CA LEU A 121 -8.62 11.83 -3.45
C LEU A 121 -10.05 11.28 -3.58
N GLN A 122 -11.07 12.14 -3.56
CA GLN A 122 -12.48 11.76 -3.66
C GLN A 122 -12.82 10.83 -4.85
N PRO A 123 -12.44 11.12 -6.12
CA PRO A 123 -12.74 10.23 -7.24
C PRO A 123 -12.00 8.89 -7.15
N SER A 124 -10.78 8.85 -6.58
CA SER A 124 -10.06 7.59 -6.36
C SER A 124 -10.76 6.71 -5.32
N CYS A 125 -11.22 7.32 -4.21
CA CYS A 125 -12.01 6.62 -3.20
C CYS A 125 -13.38 6.16 -3.75
N HIS A 126 -14.02 6.96 -4.60
CA HIS A 126 -15.29 6.59 -5.24
C HIS A 126 -15.10 5.43 -6.23
N SER A 127 -14.14 5.52 -7.15
CA SER A 127 -13.85 4.48 -8.14
C SER A 127 -13.44 3.16 -7.49
N THR A 128 -12.66 3.19 -6.41
CA THR A 128 -12.33 1.96 -5.65
C THR A 128 -13.53 1.37 -4.92
N ALA A 129 -14.42 2.20 -4.35
CA ALA A 129 -15.68 1.73 -3.77
C ALA A 129 -16.61 1.13 -4.83
N GLU A 130 -16.78 1.78 -5.98
CA GLU A 130 -17.55 1.28 -7.12
C GLU A 130 -17.01 -0.07 -7.62
N ALA A 131 -15.70 -0.17 -7.83
CA ALA A 131 -15.05 -1.42 -8.24
C ALA A 131 -15.27 -2.56 -7.23
N LEU A 132 -15.21 -2.27 -5.92
CA LEU A 132 -15.53 -3.25 -4.87
C LEU A 132 -17.02 -3.66 -4.88
N THR A 133 -17.94 -2.72 -5.14
CA THR A 133 -19.37 -3.06 -5.28
C THR A 133 -19.64 -3.93 -6.52
N LEU A 134 -18.98 -3.64 -7.64
CA LEU A 134 -19.08 -4.41 -8.87
C LEU A 134 -18.52 -5.83 -8.70
N GLN A 135 -17.33 -5.97 -8.10
CA GLN A 135 -16.76 -7.28 -7.77
C GLN A 135 -17.67 -8.07 -6.83
N ARG A 136 -18.25 -7.42 -5.81
CA ARG A 136 -19.22 -8.07 -4.92
C ARG A 136 -20.46 -8.57 -5.68
N GLN A 137 -20.98 -7.78 -6.62
CA GLN A 137 -22.11 -8.21 -7.46
C GLN A 137 -21.73 -9.42 -8.35
N GLN A 138 -20.59 -9.38 -9.03
CA GLN A 138 -20.09 -10.49 -9.85
C GLN A 138 -19.92 -11.78 -9.05
N VAL A 139 -19.44 -11.68 -7.80
CA VAL A 139 -19.34 -12.84 -6.89
C VAL A 139 -20.71 -13.39 -6.51
N LEU A 140 -21.69 -12.53 -6.21
CA LEU A 140 -23.06 -12.97 -5.92
C LEU A 140 -23.74 -13.65 -7.11
N GLU A 141 -23.56 -13.11 -8.32
CA GLU A 141 -24.07 -13.73 -9.56
C GLU A 141 -23.40 -15.09 -9.83
N ALA A 142 -22.09 -15.22 -9.58
CA ALA A 142 -21.38 -16.49 -9.68
C ALA A 142 -21.84 -17.52 -8.64
N LEU A 143 -22.15 -17.09 -7.40
CA LEU A 143 -22.70 -17.96 -6.36
C LEU A 143 -24.11 -18.44 -6.72
N ALA A 144 -25.00 -17.56 -7.17
CA ALA A 144 -26.33 -17.96 -7.65
C ALA A 144 -26.27 -18.91 -8.86
N GLY A 145 -25.35 -18.66 -9.80
CA GLY A 145 -25.08 -19.56 -10.92
C GLY A 145 -24.56 -20.94 -10.48
N ARG A 146 -23.77 -20.99 -9.41
CA ARG A 146 -23.30 -22.23 -8.78
C ARG A 146 -24.44 -22.98 -8.09
N GLU A 147 -25.27 -22.32 -7.28
CA GLU A 147 -26.44 -22.95 -6.63
C GLU A 147 -27.40 -23.56 -7.65
N ALA A 148 -27.67 -22.85 -8.76
CA ALA A 148 -28.47 -23.38 -9.86
C ALA A 148 -27.82 -24.59 -10.57
N ALA A 149 -26.48 -24.66 -10.62
CA ALA A 149 -25.77 -25.82 -11.14
C ALA A 149 -25.80 -27.00 -10.16
N GLU A 150 -25.61 -26.77 -8.87
CA GLU A 150 -25.72 -27.79 -7.82
C GLU A 150 -27.14 -28.38 -7.76
N GLY A 151 -28.18 -27.56 -7.88
CA GLY A 151 -29.57 -28.02 -7.99
C GLY A 151 -29.82 -28.95 -9.19
N ARG A 152 -29.25 -28.64 -10.37
CA ARG A 152 -29.31 -29.53 -11.55
C ARG A 152 -28.55 -30.83 -11.33
N VAL A 153 -27.40 -30.80 -10.66
CA VAL A 153 -26.64 -32.01 -10.33
C VAL A 153 -27.41 -32.91 -9.37
N LEU A 154 -28.07 -32.36 -8.35
CA LEU A 154 -28.95 -33.12 -7.45
C LEU A 154 -30.12 -33.76 -8.21
N GLN A 155 -30.81 -33.00 -9.07
CA GLN A 155 -31.92 -33.53 -9.88
C GLN A 155 -31.47 -34.67 -10.82
N LEU A 156 -30.32 -34.53 -11.48
CA LEU A 156 -29.76 -35.58 -12.33
C LEU A 156 -29.32 -36.81 -11.50
N THR A 157 -28.84 -36.60 -10.28
CA THR A 157 -28.47 -37.69 -9.36
C THR A 157 -29.70 -38.49 -8.91
N GLU A 158 -30.80 -37.82 -8.59
CA GLU A 158 -32.09 -38.45 -8.26
C GLU A 158 -32.65 -39.25 -9.46
N GLN A 159 -32.65 -38.66 -10.66
CA GLN A 159 -33.05 -39.37 -11.88
C GLN A 159 -32.17 -40.60 -12.15
N LEU A 160 -30.87 -40.51 -11.92
CA LEU A 160 -29.94 -41.62 -12.06
C LEU A 160 -30.22 -42.73 -11.03
N GLN A 161 -30.53 -42.39 -9.78
CA GLN A 161 -30.93 -43.35 -8.74
C GLN A 161 -32.28 -44.03 -9.06
N LEU A 162 -33.27 -43.30 -9.56
CA LEU A 162 -34.54 -43.86 -10.03
C LEU A 162 -34.33 -44.83 -11.20
N CYS A 163 -33.51 -44.45 -12.19
CA CYS A 163 -33.14 -45.34 -13.28
C CYS A 163 -32.36 -46.58 -12.78
N GLN A 164 -31.45 -46.43 -11.82
CA GLN A 164 -30.71 -47.56 -11.25
C GLN A 164 -31.63 -48.53 -10.51
N THR A 165 -32.50 -48.06 -9.63
CA THR A 165 -33.46 -48.90 -8.89
C THR A 165 -34.42 -49.61 -9.83
N TYR A 166 -34.92 -48.93 -10.88
CA TYR A 166 -35.74 -49.56 -11.91
C TYR A 166 -34.98 -50.67 -12.67
N ASN A 167 -33.72 -50.45 -13.03
CA ASN A 167 -32.87 -51.49 -13.65
C ASN A 167 -32.57 -52.66 -12.69
N CYS A 168 -32.42 -52.41 -11.39
CA CYS A 168 -32.29 -53.46 -10.38
C CYS A 168 -33.55 -54.32 -10.28
N ASN A 169 -34.73 -53.70 -10.28
CA ASN A 169 -36.02 -54.42 -10.24
C ASN A 169 -36.22 -55.25 -11.51
N LEU A 170 -35.98 -54.67 -12.70
CA LEU A 170 -36.03 -55.41 -13.97
C LEU A 170 -35.05 -56.59 -14.00
N ARG A 171 -33.85 -56.42 -13.43
CA ARG A 171 -32.87 -57.51 -13.36
C ARG A 171 -33.34 -58.64 -12.44
N ALA A 172 -33.90 -58.32 -11.27
CA ALA A 172 -34.49 -59.31 -10.37
C ALA A 172 -35.69 -60.04 -11.04
N ASP A 173 -36.52 -59.31 -11.80
CA ASP A 173 -37.62 -59.90 -12.57
C ASP A 173 -37.10 -60.85 -13.66
N VAL A 174 -36.04 -60.49 -14.39
CA VAL A 174 -35.38 -61.38 -15.35
C VAL A 174 -34.78 -62.61 -14.66
N ASP A 175 -34.10 -62.44 -13.52
CA ASP A 175 -33.49 -63.56 -12.78
C ASP A 175 -34.56 -64.53 -12.23
N THR A 176 -35.71 -64.03 -11.75
CA THR A 176 -36.83 -64.88 -11.31
C THR A 176 -37.50 -65.61 -12.48
N LEU A 177 -37.71 -64.95 -13.63
CA LEU A 177 -38.21 -65.61 -14.84
C LEU A 177 -37.22 -66.68 -15.36
N LEU A 178 -35.92 -66.42 -15.34
CA LEU A 178 -34.89 -67.41 -15.68
C LEU A 178 -34.89 -68.61 -14.71
N HIS A 179 -35.10 -68.38 -13.41
CA HIS A 179 -35.27 -69.45 -12.43
C HIS A 179 -36.51 -70.31 -12.74
N VAL A 180 -37.63 -69.69 -13.12
CA VAL A 180 -38.88 -70.39 -13.48
C VAL A 180 -38.69 -71.23 -14.75
N VAL A 181 -38.07 -70.67 -15.80
CA VAL A 181 -37.73 -71.43 -17.02
C VAL A 181 -36.76 -72.58 -16.71
N SER A 182 -35.79 -72.36 -15.83
CA SER A 182 -34.83 -73.38 -15.37
C SER A 182 -35.48 -74.48 -14.52
N ARG A 183 -36.56 -74.17 -13.79
CA ARG A 183 -37.36 -75.13 -13.04
C ARG A 183 -38.27 -75.92 -13.97
N ALA A 184 -39.03 -75.26 -14.84
CA ALA A 184 -39.97 -75.90 -15.75
C ALA A 184 -39.27 -76.83 -16.75
N SER A 185 -38.04 -76.51 -17.17
CA SER A 185 -37.20 -77.39 -18.00
C SER A 185 -36.59 -78.60 -17.26
N ARG A 186 -36.60 -78.61 -15.91
CA ARG A 186 -36.15 -79.73 -15.07
C ARG A 186 -37.31 -80.62 -14.60
N ASP A 187 -38.40 -79.99 -14.14
CA ASP A 187 -39.51 -80.66 -13.47
C ASP A 187 -40.74 -80.86 -14.40
N GLY A 188 -40.79 -80.18 -15.54
CA GLY A 188 -41.91 -80.24 -16.50
C GLY A 188 -43.10 -79.32 -16.19
N ASP A 189 -43.21 -78.80 -14.96
CA ASP A 189 -44.30 -77.96 -14.50
C ASP A 189 -44.04 -76.45 -14.76
N TRP A 190 -44.91 -75.81 -15.55
CA TRP A 190 -44.88 -74.37 -15.88
C TRP A 190 -45.80 -73.52 -14.98
N ARG A 191 -45.89 -73.84 -13.68
CA ARG A 191 -46.79 -73.11 -12.76
C ARG A 191 -46.17 -71.75 -12.39
N LEU A 192 -46.96 -70.68 -12.56
CA LEU A 192 -46.54 -69.29 -12.35
C LEU A 192 -47.10 -68.70 -11.05
N ASP A 193 -47.89 -69.47 -10.30
CA ASP A 193 -48.85 -68.99 -9.29
C ASP A 193 -48.21 -68.28 -8.07
N ASP A 194 -46.92 -68.49 -7.84
CA ASP A 194 -46.15 -67.93 -6.70
C ASP A 194 -45.17 -66.80 -7.10
N ILE A 195 -45.18 -66.30 -8.34
CA ILE A 195 -44.17 -65.34 -8.83
C ILE A 195 -44.61 -63.88 -8.58
N ALA A 196 -44.00 -63.23 -7.59
CA ALA A 196 -44.10 -61.80 -7.37
C ALA A 196 -42.99 -61.05 -8.14
N LEU A 197 -43.30 -60.58 -9.35
CA LEU A 197 -42.45 -59.64 -10.10
C LEU A 197 -42.57 -58.23 -9.52
N LEU A 198 -41.44 -57.51 -9.45
CA LEU A 198 -41.29 -56.21 -8.79
C LEU A 198 -41.58 -55.02 -9.72
N SER A 199 -41.47 -55.17 -11.04
CA SER A 199 -41.65 -54.09 -12.02
C SER A 199 -42.70 -54.37 -13.08
N VAL A 200 -42.94 -55.64 -13.46
CA VAL A 200 -43.91 -56.02 -14.49
C VAL A 200 -44.94 -56.99 -13.92
N SER A 201 -46.21 -56.59 -13.83
CA SER A 201 -47.28 -57.51 -13.44
C SER A 201 -47.39 -58.68 -14.43
N PRO A 202 -47.60 -59.93 -14.00
CA PRO A 202 -47.59 -61.11 -14.89
C PRO A 202 -48.63 -61.04 -16.03
N GLU A 203 -49.71 -60.28 -15.85
CA GLU A 203 -50.70 -60.01 -16.91
C GLU A 203 -50.11 -59.27 -18.14
N GLN A 204 -49.12 -58.39 -17.94
CA GLN A 204 -48.47 -57.66 -19.03
C GLN A 204 -47.49 -58.52 -19.85
N LEU A 205 -46.90 -59.55 -19.24
CA LEU A 205 -46.07 -60.53 -19.95
C LEU A 205 -46.91 -61.47 -20.82
N LEU A 206 -48.11 -61.83 -20.36
CA LEU A 206 -49.01 -62.75 -21.06
C LEU A 206 -49.86 -62.07 -22.15
N ALA A 207 -50.06 -60.76 -22.09
CA ALA A 207 -50.84 -59.99 -23.08
C ALA A 207 -50.16 -59.81 -24.45
N ALA A 208 -48.88 -60.19 -24.60
CA ALA A 208 -48.09 -59.96 -25.82
C ALA A 208 -48.27 -61.01 -26.94
N GLY A 209 -49.42 -61.71 -26.99
CA GLY A 209 -49.76 -62.65 -28.05
C GLY A 209 -50.89 -62.13 -28.95
N VAL A 210 -50.62 -62.05 -30.28
CA VAL A 210 -51.47 -61.57 -31.42
C VAL A 210 -51.06 -60.16 -31.91
N PRO A 211 -50.96 -59.90 -33.25
CA PRO A 211 -49.76 -59.23 -33.76
C PRO A 211 -49.91 -57.78 -34.28
N VAL A 212 -48.79 -57.07 -34.15
CA VAL A 212 -48.17 -56.12 -35.11
C VAL A 212 -49.11 -55.21 -35.94
N SER A 213 -49.13 -53.93 -35.57
CA SER A 213 -48.87 -52.84 -36.52
C SER A 213 -48.22 -51.67 -35.77
N GLY A 214 -47.07 -51.20 -36.26
CA GLY A 214 -46.24 -50.25 -35.52
C GLY A 214 -46.75 -48.81 -35.56
N SER A 215 -46.72 -48.15 -34.41
CA SER A 215 -46.83 -46.68 -34.31
C SER A 215 -45.56 -46.12 -33.68
N THR A 216 -44.65 -45.63 -34.52
CA THR A 216 -43.50 -44.83 -34.07
C THR A 216 -43.96 -43.42 -33.69
N THR A 217 -43.09 -42.73 -32.92
CA THR A 217 -43.20 -41.32 -32.46
C THR A 217 -44.06 -41.09 -31.22
N PRO A 218 -43.60 -40.16 -30.36
CA PRO A 218 -44.29 -38.87 -30.33
C PRO A 218 -43.34 -37.67 -30.39
N SER A 219 -43.70 -36.67 -31.19
CA SER A 219 -43.36 -35.26 -30.91
C SER A 219 -44.62 -34.40 -31.01
N CYS A 220 -44.99 -33.77 -29.88
CA CYS A 220 -45.90 -32.64 -29.84
C CYS A 220 -45.06 -31.36 -29.67
N GLY A 221 -45.47 -30.18 -30.15
CA GLY A 221 -46.72 -29.84 -30.85
C GLY A 221 -46.81 -28.31 -31.05
N LEU A 222 -48.04 -27.77 -31.04
CA LEU A 222 -48.51 -26.39 -31.31
C LEU A 222 -49.00 -26.20 -32.77
N LYS A 223 -50.31 -26.26 -33.05
CA LYS A 223 -51.41 -25.28 -32.77
C LYS A 223 -51.18 -23.92 -33.47
N GLY A 224 -52.09 -23.38 -34.28
CA GLY A 224 -53.43 -23.81 -34.77
C GLY A 224 -53.80 -22.97 -36.01
N SER A 225 -55.03 -22.84 -36.52
CA SER A 225 -56.34 -23.44 -36.21
C SER A 225 -57.34 -23.11 -37.35
N MET A 226 -58.43 -23.88 -37.46
CA MET A 226 -59.67 -23.56 -38.21
C MET A 226 -59.61 -23.59 -39.76
N SER A 227 -60.14 -24.70 -40.28
CA SER A 227 -60.59 -25.00 -41.66
C SER A 227 -62.13 -24.80 -41.76
N PRO A 228 -62.91 -25.33 -42.75
CA PRO A 228 -62.74 -25.56 -44.20
C PRO A 228 -63.98 -25.15 -45.09
N SER A 229 -63.86 -25.25 -46.43
CA SER A 229 -64.77 -25.99 -47.37
C SER A 229 -64.60 -25.48 -48.83
N VAL A 230 -64.32 -26.28 -49.88
CA VAL A 230 -65.13 -27.37 -50.53
C VAL A 230 -66.37 -26.78 -51.24
N ALA A 231 -66.66 -26.96 -52.55
CA ALA A 231 -66.07 -27.69 -53.69
C ALA A 231 -66.62 -27.15 -55.06
N PRO A 232 -66.21 -27.65 -56.26
CA PRO A 232 -66.50 -27.04 -57.58
C PRO A 232 -67.54 -27.80 -58.46
N CYS A 233 -67.57 -27.48 -59.78
CA CYS A 233 -68.37 -28.04 -60.90
C CYS A 233 -69.76 -27.37 -61.11
N THR A 234 -70.36 -27.22 -62.31
CA THR A 234 -70.11 -27.86 -63.64
C THR A 234 -70.70 -27.01 -64.80
N ASP A 235 -70.16 -27.15 -66.02
CA ASP A 235 -70.78 -26.79 -67.33
C ASP A 235 -71.88 -27.82 -67.72
N PRO A 236 -72.89 -27.53 -68.60
CA PRO A 236 -72.67 -27.61 -70.07
C PRO A 236 -73.54 -26.75 -71.04
N PHE A 237 -73.06 -26.68 -72.30
CA PHE A 237 -73.66 -26.26 -73.60
C PHE A 237 -74.96 -27.04 -74.02
N PRO A 238 -75.62 -26.83 -75.21
CA PRO A 238 -75.32 -25.97 -76.40
C PRO A 238 -76.50 -25.18 -77.06
N ARG A 239 -76.18 -24.57 -78.22
CA ARG A 239 -77.00 -23.82 -79.22
C ARG A 239 -78.26 -24.55 -79.79
N LEU A 240 -79.17 -23.75 -80.36
CA LEU A 240 -80.13 -24.16 -81.41
C LEU A 240 -80.27 -23.08 -82.52
N ALA A 241 -80.80 -23.46 -83.69
CA ALA A 241 -80.96 -22.61 -84.88
C ALA A 241 -82.21 -22.99 -85.71
N GLY A 242 -82.69 -22.08 -86.56
CA GLY A 242 -83.86 -22.25 -87.46
C GLY A 242 -85.19 -21.73 -86.87
N ALA A 243 -86.22 -21.38 -87.66
CA ALA A 243 -86.34 -21.27 -89.12
C ALA A 243 -87.63 -20.50 -89.50
N SER A 244 -87.80 -20.19 -90.81
CA SER A 244 -89.07 -20.17 -91.59
C SER A 244 -90.32 -19.45 -90.99
N GLU A 245 -90.81 -18.32 -91.53
CA GLU A 245 -91.47 -18.08 -92.84
C GLU A 245 -93.01 -17.99 -92.76
N THR A 246 -93.58 -17.35 -93.78
CA THR A 246 -95.01 -17.29 -94.17
C THR A 246 -95.92 -16.33 -93.38
N ARG A 247 -97.01 -15.76 -93.94
CA ARG A 247 -97.47 -15.39 -95.30
C ARG A 247 -98.96 -15.06 -95.14
N SER A 248 -99.41 -13.86 -95.48
CA SER A 248 -100.82 -13.60 -95.81
C SER A 248 -100.90 -12.46 -96.81
N SER A 249 -102.02 -12.37 -97.55
CA SER A 249 -102.14 -11.48 -98.71
C SER A 249 -103.57 -10.97 -98.91
N LEU A 250 -103.65 -9.76 -99.49
CA LEU A 250 -104.77 -9.20 -100.27
C LEU A 250 -105.99 -8.60 -99.54
N SER A 251 -106.70 -7.73 -100.30
CA SER A 251 -107.81 -6.82 -99.97
C SER A 251 -107.47 -5.64 -99.03
N ASP A 252 -107.79 -4.38 -99.31
CA ASP A 252 -108.44 -3.76 -100.48
C ASP A 252 -107.87 -2.34 -100.78
N VAL A 253 -108.04 -1.88 -102.03
CA VAL A 253 -107.73 -0.52 -102.48
C VAL A 253 -109.00 0.34 -102.38
N GLN A 254 -109.00 1.42 -101.57
CA GLN A 254 -109.80 2.66 -101.78
C GLN A 254 -109.65 3.74 -100.66
N THR A 255 -108.45 4.30 -100.43
CA THR A 255 -108.30 5.65 -99.79
C THR A 255 -107.01 6.41 -100.22
N ASP A 256 -106.59 6.22 -101.47
CA ASP A 256 -105.27 6.61 -102.03
C ASP A 256 -105.09 8.14 -102.30
N ALA A 257 -105.24 8.95 -101.26
CA ALA A 257 -104.84 10.36 -101.24
C ALA A 257 -104.64 10.91 -99.82
N ALA A 258 -105.51 10.51 -98.89
CA ALA A 258 -105.41 10.94 -97.49
C ALA A 258 -104.42 10.08 -96.68
N ASP A 259 -104.37 8.77 -96.99
CA ASP A 259 -103.46 7.86 -96.31
C ASP A 259 -102.01 7.98 -96.81
N ASP A 260 -101.76 8.44 -98.04
CA ASP A 260 -100.39 8.77 -98.49
C ASP A 260 -99.84 10.02 -97.79
N SER A 261 -100.70 10.99 -97.45
CA SER A 261 -100.28 12.14 -96.63
C SER A 261 -99.99 11.73 -95.17
N ARG A 262 -100.78 10.79 -94.62
CA ARG A 262 -100.53 10.22 -93.28
C ARG A 262 -99.30 9.34 -93.25
N ARG A 263 -99.11 8.48 -94.26
CA ARG A 263 -97.89 7.68 -94.46
C ARG A 263 -96.69 8.59 -94.60
N CYS A 264 -96.71 9.57 -95.50
CA CYS A 264 -95.59 10.51 -95.63
C CYS A 264 -95.29 11.27 -94.33
N SER A 265 -96.29 11.59 -93.50
CA SER A 265 -96.07 12.16 -92.15
C SER A 265 -95.54 11.15 -91.12
N ALA A 266 -95.92 9.87 -91.24
CA ALA A 266 -95.42 8.78 -90.41
C ALA A 266 -94.00 8.39 -90.81
N ASP A 267 -93.72 8.23 -92.11
CA ASP A 267 -92.39 8.06 -92.71
C ASP A 267 -91.46 9.22 -92.31
N GLN A 268 -91.98 10.47 -92.30
CA GLN A 268 -91.22 11.63 -91.80
C GLN A 268 -90.94 11.55 -90.30
N ALA A 269 -91.88 11.04 -89.48
CA ALA A 269 -91.67 10.79 -88.06
C ALA A 269 -90.72 9.61 -87.80
N GLU A 270 -90.77 8.56 -88.62
CA GLU A 270 -89.85 7.41 -88.59
C GLU A 270 -88.44 7.82 -89.01
N LEU A 271 -88.29 8.68 -90.02
CA LEU A 271 -87.01 9.31 -90.39
C LEU A 271 -86.47 10.23 -89.30
N GLN A 272 -87.33 10.96 -88.58
CA GLN A 272 -86.91 11.73 -87.42
C GLN A 272 -86.51 10.82 -86.25
N LEU A 273 -87.22 9.71 -86.03
CA LEU A 273 -86.87 8.72 -85.03
C LEU A 273 -85.56 8.01 -85.37
N SER A 274 -85.31 7.64 -86.62
CA SER A 274 -84.04 7.03 -87.04
C SER A 274 -82.87 8.00 -86.86
N VAL A 275 -83.00 9.25 -87.30
CA VAL A 275 -81.98 10.29 -87.08
C VAL A 275 -81.73 10.54 -85.59
N ASN A 276 -82.76 10.50 -84.74
CA ASN A 276 -82.61 10.61 -83.29
C ASN A 276 -81.95 9.37 -82.67
N ILE A 277 -82.26 8.16 -83.16
CA ILE A 277 -81.63 6.90 -82.75
C ILE A 277 -80.15 6.91 -83.15
N ASP A 278 -79.81 7.33 -84.36
CA ASP A 278 -78.43 7.48 -84.84
C ASP A 278 -77.64 8.51 -84.02
N ALA A 279 -78.26 9.65 -83.70
CA ALA A 279 -77.65 10.68 -82.84
C ALA A 279 -77.45 10.22 -81.39
N LEU A 280 -78.37 9.39 -80.86
CA LEU A 280 -78.22 8.77 -79.54
C LEU A 280 -77.15 7.66 -79.56
N ALA A 281 -77.08 6.86 -80.62
CA ALA A 281 -76.06 5.83 -80.82
C ALA A 281 -74.66 6.43 -80.96
N ALA A 282 -74.52 7.55 -81.68
CA ALA A 282 -73.27 8.31 -81.77
C ALA A 282 -72.82 8.81 -80.37
N ARG A 283 -73.73 9.41 -79.60
CA ARG A 283 -73.47 9.84 -78.21
C ARG A 283 -73.11 8.69 -77.27
N LEU A 284 -73.74 7.53 -77.44
CA LEU A 284 -73.40 6.32 -76.68
C LEU A 284 -71.98 5.86 -77.02
N ALA A 285 -71.63 5.78 -78.30
CA ALA A 285 -70.29 5.41 -78.74
C ALA A 285 -69.21 6.41 -78.29
N ASP A 286 -69.51 7.71 -78.23
CA ASP A 286 -68.60 8.72 -77.69
C ASP A 286 -68.43 8.58 -76.17
N ALA A 287 -69.52 8.38 -75.42
CA ALA A 287 -69.46 8.13 -73.98
C ALA A 287 -68.74 6.82 -73.63
N GLU A 288 -68.85 5.78 -74.47
CA GLU A 288 -68.10 4.53 -74.35
C GLU A 288 -66.59 4.77 -74.56
N ARG A 289 -66.19 5.53 -75.59
CA ARG A 289 -64.80 5.94 -75.82
C ARG A 289 -64.23 6.75 -74.66
N GLU A 290 -64.99 7.69 -74.10
CA GLU A 290 -64.60 8.46 -72.92
C GLU A 290 -64.42 7.55 -71.69
N CYS A 291 -65.31 6.58 -71.49
CA CYS A 291 -65.19 5.59 -70.42
C CYS A 291 -63.96 4.68 -70.61
N GLU A 292 -63.63 4.28 -71.84
CA GLU A 292 -62.43 3.50 -72.15
C GLU A 292 -61.15 4.32 -71.92
N ALA A 293 -61.11 5.57 -72.36
CA ALA A 293 -60.01 6.49 -72.11
C ALA A 293 -59.79 6.71 -70.60
N ALA A 294 -60.85 6.98 -69.84
CA ALA A 294 -60.79 7.13 -68.39
C ALA A 294 -60.33 5.84 -67.67
N ARG A 295 -60.74 4.66 -68.15
CA ARG A 295 -60.25 3.36 -67.64
C ARG A 295 -58.76 3.14 -67.95
N ALA A 296 -58.31 3.52 -69.14
CA ALA A 296 -56.90 3.43 -69.53
C ALA A 296 -56.03 4.36 -68.66
N GLU A 297 -56.47 5.60 -68.42
CA GLU A 297 -55.76 6.55 -67.55
C GLU A 297 -55.78 6.11 -66.08
N ALA A 298 -56.91 5.64 -65.56
CA ALA A 298 -56.97 5.07 -64.21
C ALA A 298 -56.05 3.85 -64.03
N SER A 299 -55.86 3.05 -65.08
CA SER A 299 -54.93 1.92 -65.10
C SER A 299 -53.47 2.39 -65.12
N ARG A 300 -53.14 3.43 -65.92
CA ARG A 300 -51.82 4.06 -65.93
C ARG A 300 -51.45 4.65 -64.57
N LEU A 301 -52.33 5.45 -63.99
CA LEU A 301 -52.12 6.07 -62.68
C LEU A 301 -51.98 5.03 -61.56
N ARG A 302 -52.69 3.89 -61.65
CA ARG A 302 -52.50 2.77 -60.73
C ARG A 302 -51.10 2.15 -60.85
N GLY A 303 -50.62 1.91 -62.07
CA GLY A 303 -49.26 1.42 -62.30
C GLY A 303 -48.18 2.39 -61.81
N GLU A 304 -48.35 3.70 -62.02
CA GLU A 304 -47.46 4.74 -61.48
C GLU A 304 -47.47 4.75 -59.93
N CYS A 305 -48.64 4.60 -59.31
CA CYS A 305 -48.76 4.47 -57.85
C CYS A 305 -48.10 3.19 -57.30
N GLU A 306 -48.17 2.07 -58.03
CA GLU A 306 -47.52 0.80 -57.66
C GLU A 306 -46.00 0.91 -57.78
N ALA A 307 -45.48 1.53 -58.85
CA ALA A 307 -44.06 1.82 -59.02
C ALA A 307 -43.52 2.72 -57.90
N ALA A 308 -44.23 3.82 -57.58
CA ALA A 308 -43.86 4.72 -56.48
C ALA A 308 -43.87 4.01 -55.11
N ARG A 309 -44.80 3.08 -54.88
CA ARG A 309 -44.82 2.24 -53.66
C ARG A 309 -43.65 1.27 -53.59
N ALA A 310 -43.25 0.66 -54.72
CA ALA A 310 -42.09 -0.20 -54.78
C ALA A 310 -40.79 0.58 -54.46
N GLU A 311 -40.62 1.76 -55.05
CA GLU A 311 -39.46 2.61 -54.76
C GLU A 311 -39.44 3.14 -53.32
N ALA A 312 -40.58 3.58 -52.77
CA ALA A 312 -40.70 3.96 -51.36
C ALA A 312 -40.50 2.79 -50.37
N SER A 313 -40.56 1.54 -50.85
CA SER A 313 -40.22 0.34 -50.07
C SER A 313 -38.72 0.03 -50.18
N ARG A 314 -38.13 0.17 -51.37
CA ARG A 314 -36.68 0.06 -51.61
C ARG A 314 -35.89 1.07 -50.76
N LEU A 315 -36.26 2.34 -50.83
CA LEU A 315 -35.63 3.41 -50.05
C LEU A 315 -35.77 3.22 -48.54
N ARG A 316 -36.85 2.59 -48.07
CA ARG A 316 -37.01 2.20 -46.65
C ARG A 316 -36.01 1.12 -46.25
N GLY A 317 -35.86 0.07 -47.06
CA GLY A 317 -34.84 -0.96 -46.85
C GLY A 317 -33.42 -0.38 -46.81
N GLU A 318 -33.09 0.53 -47.72
CA GLU A 318 -31.79 1.24 -47.75
C GLU A 318 -31.57 2.13 -46.52
N CYS A 319 -32.62 2.77 -46.00
CA CYS A 319 -32.57 3.51 -44.75
C CYS A 319 -32.40 2.59 -43.52
N GLU A 320 -32.97 1.38 -43.54
CA GLU A 320 -32.83 0.39 -42.47
C GLU A 320 -31.43 -0.22 -42.43
N THR A 321 -30.84 -0.56 -43.59
CA THR A 321 -29.44 -1.03 -43.67
C THR A 321 -28.47 0.06 -43.23
N ALA A 322 -28.62 1.30 -43.71
CA ALA A 322 -27.77 2.42 -43.29
C ALA A 322 -27.88 2.70 -41.77
N ARG A 323 -29.07 2.54 -41.17
CA ARG A 323 -29.25 2.63 -39.70
C ARG A 323 -28.56 1.49 -38.96
N ALA A 324 -28.59 0.27 -39.48
CA ALA A 324 -27.89 -0.87 -38.91
C ALA A 324 -26.36 -0.68 -38.95
N GLU A 325 -25.82 -0.23 -40.09
CA GLU A 325 -24.40 0.10 -40.24
C GLU A 325 -23.96 1.23 -39.31
N ALA A 326 -24.72 2.34 -39.26
CA ALA A 326 -24.44 3.43 -38.34
C ALA A 326 -24.49 3.00 -36.87
N SER A 327 -25.35 2.04 -36.51
CA SER A 327 -25.41 1.46 -35.16
C SER A 327 -24.20 0.57 -34.87
N ARG A 328 -23.76 -0.23 -35.86
CA ARG A 328 -22.56 -1.08 -35.76
C ARG A 328 -21.30 -0.23 -35.58
N LEU A 329 -21.12 0.81 -36.40
CA LEU A 329 -20.00 1.75 -36.31
C LEU A 329 -19.98 2.51 -34.97
N ARG A 330 -21.15 2.88 -34.43
CA ARG A 330 -21.22 3.47 -33.07
C ARG A 330 -20.76 2.49 -31.99
N GLY A 331 -21.11 1.21 -32.12
CA GLY A 331 -20.61 0.15 -31.24
C GLY A 331 -19.10 -0.04 -31.35
N GLU A 332 -18.57 -0.13 -32.57
CA GLU A 332 -17.12 -0.19 -32.83
C GLU A 332 -16.38 1.02 -32.23
N CYS A 333 -16.90 2.25 -32.41
CA CYS A 333 -16.34 3.45 -31.79
C CYS A 333 -16.46 3.47 -30.26
N ALA A 334 -17.46 2.81 -29.66
CA ALA A 334 -17.55 2.70 -28.20
C ALA A 334 -16.46 1.77 -27.66
N VAL A 335 -16.30 0.58 -28.25
CA VAL A 335 -15.24 -0.38 -27.90
C VAL A 335 -13.85 0.22 -28.11
N LEU A 336 -13.64 1.00 -29.18
CA LEU A 336 -12.35 1.68 -29.40
C LEU A 336 -12.06 2.76 -28.36
N ARG A 337 -13.08 3.48 -27.84
CA ARG A 337 -12.89 4.44 -26.74
C ARG A 337 -12.59 3.74 -25.42
N GLU A 338 -13.28 2.65 -25.12
CA GLU A 338 -13.02 1.84 -23.92
C GLU A 338 -11.58 1.32 -23.93
N ARG A 339 -11.13 0.72 -25.04
CA ARG A 339 -9.75 0.26 -25.21
C ARG A 339 -8.72 1.39 -25.16
N ALA A 340 -9.06 2.58 -25.66
CA ALA A 340 -8.21 3.75 -25.51
C ALA A 340 -8.05 4.13 -24.03
N SER A 341 -9.15 4.21 -23.26
CA SER A 341 -9.08 4.48 -21.82
C SER A 341 -8.37 3.39 -21.02
N GLU A 342 -8.51 2.11 -21.39
CA GLU A 342 -7.71 1.02 -20.81
C GLU A 342 -6.21 1.23 -21.07
N THR A 343 -5.83 1.62 -22.30
CA THR A 343 -4.43 1.91 -22.61
C THR A 343 -3.90 3.14 -21.87
N GLU A 344 -4.70 4.20 -21.74
CA GLU A 344 -4.34 5.40 -20.97
C GLU A 344 -4.08 5.06 -19.49
N LEU A 345 -4.99 4.33 -18.84
CA LEU A 345 -4.79 3.81 -17.47
C LEU A 345 -3.56 2.89 -17.36
N SER A 346 -3.28 2.08 -18.39
CA SER A 346 -2.07 1.24 -18.43
C SER A 346 -0.78 2.06 -18.57
N HIS A 347 -0.84 3.21 -19.25
CA HIS A 347 0.27 4.15 -19.35
C HIS A 347 0.48 4.90 -18.04
N GLU A 348 -0.57 5.43 -17.41
CA GLU A 348 -0.49 6.10 -16.10
C GLU A 348 0.08 5.18 -15.01
N THR A 349 -0.34 3.92 -14.97
CA THR A 349 0.18 2.93 -14.01
C THR A 349 1.64 2.55 -14.31
N CYS A 350 2.04 2.49 -15.58
CA CYS A 350 3.43 2.30 -15.98
C CYS A 350 4.30 3.51 -15.57
N ASP A 351 3.85 4.73 -15.83
CA ASP A 351 4.57 5.96 -15.46
C ASP A 351 4.70 6.09 -13.93
N ALA A 352 3.68 5.74 -13.16
CA ALA A 352 3.75 5.67 -11.70
C ALA A 352 4.80 4.65 -11.21
N ALA A 353 4.91 3.50 -11.88
CA ALA A 353 5.94 2.49 -11.59
C ALA A 353 7.35 2.98 -11.97
N VAL A 354 7.51 3.65 -13.11
CA VAL A 354 8.79 4.26 -13.54
C VAL A 354 9.23 5.34 -12.55
N GLN A 355 8.33 6.24 -12.13
CA GLN A 355 8.62 7.25 -11.11
C GLN A 355 9.01 6.64 -9.77
N ARG A 356 8.41 5.50 -9.39
CA ARG A 356 8.80 4.75 -8.19
C ARG A 356 10.21 4.19 -8.29
N LEU A 357 10.53 3.49 -9.38
CA LEU A 357 11.87 2.97 -9.63
C LEU A 357 12.93 4.08 -9.70
N HIS A 358 12.57 5.25 -10.25
CA HIS A 358 13.46 6.41 -10.31
C HIS A 358 13.77 6.97 -8.91
N ARG A 359 12.77 7.03 -8.02
CA ARG A 359 12.96 7.40 -6.60
C ARG A 359 13.82 6.37 -5.86
N GLU A 360 13.56 5.08 -6.04
CA GLU A 360 14.33 3.99 -5.43
C GLU A 360 15.81 4.00 -5.89
N LEU A 361 16.06 4.26 -7.19
CA LEU A 361 17.40 4.43 -7.75
C LEU A 361 18.12 5.67 -7.19
N HIS A 362 17.41 6.80 -7.06
CA HIS A 362 17.98 8.02 -6.48
C HIS A 362 18.40 7.83 -5.02
N GLU A 363 17.60 7.14 -4.21
CA GLU A 363 17.95 6.85 -2.83
C GLU A 363 19.11 5.85 -2.73
N ALA A 364 19.14 4.81 -3.57
CA ALA A 364 20.27 3.89 -3.66
C ALA A 364 21.59 4.62 -4.04
N LEU A 365 21.53 5.58 -4.95
CA LEU A 365 22.67 6.44 -5.30
C LEU A 365 23.07 7.38 -4.15
N ARG A 366 22.10 7.91 -3.38
CA ARG A 366 22.37 8.72 -2.18
C ARG A 366 23.13 7.90 -1.13
N ILE A 367 22.60 6.72 -0.79
CA ILE A 367 23.22 5.78 0.16
C ILE A 367 24.61 5.35 -0.33
N SER A 368 24.78 5.08 -1.62
CA SER A 368 26.09 4.71 -2.17
C SER A 368 27.14 5.82 -2.02
N ARG A 369 26.77 7.09 -2.22
CA ARG A 369 27.69 8.22 -1.99
C ARG A 369 28.04 8.36 -0.52
N GLU A 370 27.04 8.29 0.36
CA GLU A 370 27.24 8.43 1.81
C GLU A 370 28.10 7.30 2.38
N LEU A 371 27.93 6.06 1.90
CA LEU A 371 28.85 4.95 2.21
C LEU A 371 30.25 5.19 1.65
N GLN A 372 30.39 5.79 0.47
CA GLN A 372 31.71 6.10 -0.11
C GLN A 372 32.42 7.23 0.65
N GLU A 373 31.69 8.22 1.16
CA GLU A 373 32.20 9.26 2.09
C GLU A 373 32.58 8.68 3.46
N GLN A 374 31.82 7.70 3.96
CA GLN A 374 32.20 6.95 5.17
C GLN A 374 33.46 6.09 4.94
N ILE A 375 33.65 5.53 3.75
CA ILE A 375 34.86 4.78 3.39
C ILE A 375 36.06 5.73 3.26
N THR A 376 35.94 6.88 2.58
CA THR A 376 37.06 7.82 2.44
C THR A 376 37.47 8.40 3.79
N SER A 377 36.52 8.85 4.61
CA SER A 377 36.79 9.35 5.97
C SER A 377 37.42 8.27 6.86
N ARG A 378 36.88 7.04 6.87
CA ARG A 378 37.52 5.92 7.58
C ARG A 378 38.90 5.56 7.03
N SER A 379 39.17 5.74 5.74
CA SER A 379 40.50 5.49 5.15
C SER A 379 41.53 6.59 5.46
N ALA A 380 41.07 7.81 5.79
CA ALA A 380 41.95 8.90 6.23
C ALA A 380 42.45 8.71 7.68
N THR A 381 41.61 8.16 8.57
CA THR A 381 42.00 7.91 9.97
C THR A 381 43.25 7.02 10.16
N PRO A 382 43.40 5.84 9.50
CA PRO A 382 44.61 5.04 9.65
C PRO A 382 45.86 5.66 9.01
N LEU A 383 45.73 6.65 8.11
CA LEU A 383 46.88 7.41 7.62
C LEU A 383 47.41 8.34 8.72
N GLN A 384 46.52 9.07 9.41
CA GLN A 384 46.89 9.90 10.57
C GLN A 384 47.43 9.04 11.73
N ASP A 385 46.82 7.88 12.00
CA ASP A 385 47.34 6.95 13.00
C ASP A 385 48.70 6.36 12.60
N ALA A 386 48.93 6.06 11.32
CA ALA A 386 50.22 5.58 10.82
C ALA A 386 51.32 6.65 10.92
N GLU A 387 51.01 7.91 10.60
CA GLU A 387 51.90 9.06 10.82
C GLU A 387 52.25 9.18 12.31
N ALA A 388 51.25 9.21 13.20
CA ALA A 388 51.46 9.29 14.65
C ALA A 388 52.22 8.06 15.24
N VAL A 389 52.03 6.86 14.68
CA VAL A 389 52.81 5.67 15.03
C VAL A 389 54.25 5.78 14.53
N SER A 390 54.48 6.39 13.36
CA SER A 390 55.82 6.62 12.82
C SER A 390 56.62 7.62 13.68
N GLU A 391 56.00 8.72 14.09
CA GLU A 391 56.58 9.71 15.02
C GLU A 391 56.94 9.08 16.37
N LYS A 392 55.99 8.35 16.97
CA LYS A 392 56.24 7.60 18.22
C LYS A 392 57.36 6.57 18.06
N SER A 393 57.46 5.92 16.90
CA SER A 393 58.53 4.95 16.60
C SER A 393 59.90 5.61 16.46
N ILE A 394 59.97 6.86 15.97
CA ILE A 394 61.20 7.67 15.94
C ILE A 394 61.60 8.04 17.37
N LEU A 395 60.68 8.60 18.16
CA LEU A 395 60.93 8.98 19.56
C LEU A 395 61.36 7.79 20.42
N VAL A 396 60.74 6.61 20.26
CA VAL A 396 61.16 5.38 20.95
C VAL A 396 62.59 4.98 20.57
N ARG A 397 62.98 5.14 19.30
CA ARG A 397 64.35 4.84 18.84
C ARG A 397 65.38 5.82 19.41
N GLU A 398 65.03 7.11 19.50
CA GLU A 398 65.86 8.14 20.13
C GLU A 398 66.03 7.88 21.64
N LEU A 399 64.95 7.59 22.36
CA LEU A 399 64.99 7.21 23.77
C LEU A 399 65.79 5.93 24.01
N GLN A 400 65.69 4.93 23.12
CA GLN A 400 66.56 3.74 23.17
C GLN A 400 68.04 4.09 22.96
N GLY A 401 68.34 5.03 22.06
CA GLY A 401 69.69 5.59 21.88
C GLY A 401 70.22 6.25 23.14
N HIS A 402 69.45 7.15 23.75
CA HIS A 402 69.81 7.82 25.01
C HIS A 402 69.98 6.85 26.19
N LEU A 403 69.15 5.81 26.27
CA LEU A 403 69.32 4.73 27.26
C LEU A 403 70.59 3.91 27.01
N ALA A 404 70.98 3.69 25.75
CA ALA A 404 72.22 3.00 25.42
C ALA A 404 73.45 3.85 25.78
N THR A 405 73.45 5.15 25.52
CA THR A 405 74.55 6.06 25.92
C THR A 405 74.65 6.16 27.43
N ALA A 406 73.52 6.32 28.15
CA ALA A 406 73.50 6.37 29.61
C ALA A 406 74.02 5.07 30.25
N ARG A 407 73.66 3.89 29.69
CA ARG A 407 74.20 2.59 30.12
C ARG A 407 75.71 2.50 29.90
N HIS A 408 76.23 3.02 28.80
CA HIS A 408 77.67 3.05 28.54
C HIS A 408 78.40 3.97 29.53
N GLU A 409 77.85 5.15 29.84
CA GLU A 409 78.38 6.03 30.88
C GLU A 409 78.38 5.38 32.27
N CYS A 410 77.31 4.68 32.66
CA CYS A 410 77.27 3.91 33.90
C CYS A 410 78.38 2.86 33.93
N ALA A 411 78.53 2.05 32.87
CA ALA A 411 79.58 1.03 32.80
C ALA A 411 81.00 1.63 32.88
N LEU A 412 81.23 2.80 32.28
CA LEU A 412 82.49 3.54 32.43
C LEU A 412 82.71 4.03 33.87
N ARG A 413 81.67 4.54 34.55
CA ARG A 413 81.74 4.95 35.97
C ARG A 413 81.98 3.74 36.88
N ASP A 414 81.34 2.60 36.66
CA ASP A 414 81.58 1.38 37.43
C ASP A 414 83.02 0.86 37.23
N ALA A 415 83.56 0.97 36.01
CA ALA A 415 84.96 0.66 35.74
C ALA A 415 85.95 1.60 36.46
N THR A 416 85.62 2.90 36.63
CA THR A 416 86.44 3.82 37.43
C THR A 416 86.29 3.58 38.93
N VAL A 417 85.07 3.29 39.42
CA VAL A 417 84.82 2.93 40.83
C VAL A 417 85.61 1.68 41.22
N THR A 418 85.50 0.59 40.46
CA THR A 418 86.26 -0.64 40.77
C THR A 418 87.78 -0.45 40.68
N LYS A 419 88.28 0.52 39.90
CA LYS A 419 89.69 0.91 39.88
C LYS A 419 90.09 1.67 41.15
N LEU A 420 89.25 2.61 41.60
CA LEU A 420 89.44 3.34 42.86
C LEU A 420 89.37 2.40 44.08
N GLU A 421 88.45 1.44 44.09
CA GLU A 421 88.36 0.39 45.13
C GLU A 421 89.65 -0.43 45.22
N ARG A 422 90.18 -0.90 44.07
CA ARG A 422 91.47 -1.61 44.00
C ARG A 422 92.62 -0.74 44.52
N GLN A 423 92.63 0.56 44.21
CA GLN A 423 93.62 1.50 44.76
C GLN A 423 93.46 1.69 46.27
N LEU A 424 92.23 1.82 46.78
CA LEU A 424 91.96 1.93 48.22
C LEU A 424 92.38 0.67 49.00
N VAL A 425 92.16 -0.53 48.44
CA VAL A 425 92.63 -1.79 49.04
C VAL A 425 94.16 -1.83 49.08
N SER A 426 94.83 -1.42 48.00
CA SER A 426 96.31 -1.32 47.96
C SER A 426 96.85 -0.33 49.01
N VAL A 427 96.24 0.85 49.13
CA VAL A 427 96.62 1.85 50.14
C VAL A 427 96.36 1.35 51.57
N ARG A 428 95.24 0.66 51.82
CA ARG A 428 94.95 0.03 53.12
C ARG A 428 96.01 -1.02 53.48
N ALA A 429 96.41 -1.87 52.54
CA ALA A 429 97.48 -2.84 52.77
C ALA A 429 98.83 -2.16 53.10
N GLN A 430 99.19 -1.09 52.39
CA GLN A 430 100.39 -0.28 52.69
C GLN A 430 100.32 0.40 54.06
N LEU A 431 99.13 0.80 54.51
CA LEU A 431 98.93 1.34 55.86
C LEU A 431 99.10 0.25 56.93
N CYS A 432 98.58 -0.98 56.72
CA CYS A 432 98.84 -2.11 57.60
C CYS A 432 100.35 -2.41 57.70
N GLU A 433 101.06 -2.54 56.58
CA GLU A 433 102.53 -2.74 56.60
C GLU A 433 103.28 -1.63 57.35
N ARG A 434 102.84 -0.38 57.22
CA ARG A 434 103.44 0.75 57.95
C ARG A 434 103.11 0.71 59.43
N GLN A 435 101.91 0.28 59.81
CA GLN A 435 101.49 0.12 61.18
C GLN A 435 102.28 -1.01 61.87
N GLU A 436 102.38 -2.19 61.25
CA GLU A 436 103.21 -3.31 61.72
C GLU A 436 104.69 -2.89 61.91
N ARG A 437 105.23 -2.07 61.00
CA ARG A 437 106.58 -1.48 61.14
C ARG A 437 106.67 -0.50 62.30
N SER A 438 105.64 0.32 62.55
CA SER A 438 105.61 1.23 63.71
C SER A 438 105.61 0.43 65.01
N GLU A 439 104.71 -0.56 65.13
CA GLU A 439 104.59 -1.44 66.29
C GLU A 439 105.90 -2.20 66.57
N TYR A 440 106.60 -2.66 65.52
CA TYR A 440 107.94 -3.26 65.66
C TYR A 440 109.01 -2.29 66.16
N LEU A 441 109.04 -1.06 65.62
CA LEU A 441 109.99 -0.02 66.05
C LEU A 441 109.70 0.46 67.49
N GLU A 442 108.44 0.55 67.87
CA GLU A 442 108.00 0.83 69.25
C GLU A 442 108.45 -0.28 70.21
N GLN A 443 108.29 -1.55 69.83
CA GLN A 443 108.83 -2.68 70.61
C GLN A 443 110.35 -2.61 70.76
N GLN A 444 111.09 -2.29 69.69
CA GLN A 444 112.54 -2.08 69.77
C GLN A 444 112.92 -0.91 70.68
N LEU A 445 112.22 0.23 70.60
CA LEU A 445 112.45 1.37 71.49
C LEU A 445 112.19 1.01 72.96
N VAL A 446 111.13 0.27 73.26
CA VAL A 446 110.85 -0.22 74.62
C VAL A 446 111.94 -1.17 75.10
N GLN A 447 112.44 -2.08 74.25
CA GLN A 447 113.57 -2.95 74.61
C GLN A 447 114.85 -2.15 74.89
N LEU A 448 115.19 -1.15 74.06
CA LEU A 448 116.34 -0.28 74.26
C LEU A 448 116.21 0.58 75.52
N GLN A 449 115.01 1.11 75.81
CA GLN A 449 114.71 1.82 77.06
C GLN A 449 114.90 0.90 78.27
N GLN A 450 114.45 -0.35 78.22
CA GLN A 450 114.68 -1.33 79.29
C GLN A 450 116.16 -1.68 79.45
N GLN A 451 116.91 -1.85 78.35
CA GLN A 451 118.36 -2.08 78.41
C GLN A 451 119.10 -0.88 79.02
N LEU A 452 118.74 0.34 78.62
CA LEU A 452 119.31 1.57 79.16
C LEU A 452 118.96 1.76 80.64
N ALA A 453 117.73 1.43 81.06
CA ALA A 453 117.33 1.43 82.46
C ALA A 453 118.14 0.41 83.29
N ARG A 454 118.36 -0.81 82.77
CA ARG A 454 119.22 -1.83 83.42
C ARG A 454 120.67 -1.37 83.50
N ALA A 455 121.21 -0.80 82.42
CA ALA A 455 122.56 -0.25 82.39
C ALA A 455 122.72 0.93 83.38
N HIS A 456 121.70 1.79 83.48
CA HIS A 456 121.68 2.88 84.45
C HIS A 456 121.60 2.36 85.89
N SER A 457 120.78 1.34 86.18
CA SER A 457 120.73 0.72 87.51
C SER A 457 122.04 0.00 87.87
N HIS A 458 122.69 -0.68 86.92
CA HIS A 458 124.03 -1.25 87.12
C HIS A 458 125.09 -0.16 87.36
N ALA A 459 125.05 0.95 86.62
CA ALA A 459 125.95 2.09 86.83
C ALA A 459 125.72 2.76 88.20
N GLN A 460 124.47 2.89 88.65
CA GLN A 460 124.14 3.34 90.00
C GLN A 460 124.62 2.37 91.08
N GLN A 461 124.46 1.06 90.88
CA GLN A 461 124.97 0.04 91.80
C GLN A 461 126.50 0.05 91.88
N LEU A 462 127.20 0.19 90.76
CA LEU A 462 128.66 0.35 90.74
C LEU A 462 129.09 1.66 91.41
N ALA A 463 128.37 2.76 91.19
CA ALA A 463 128.64 4.02 91.89
C ALA A 463 128.41 3.89 93.40
N GLN A 464 127.35 3.19 93.83
CA GLN A 464 127.12 2.87 95.25
C GLN A 464 128.20 1.95 95.81
N GLN A 465 128.69 0.95 95.05
CA GLN A 465 129.81 0.10 95.46
C GLN A 465 131.10 0.90 95.61
N VAL A 466 131.45 1.78 94.66
CA VAL A 466 132.63 2.66 94.76
C VAL A 466 132.51 3.60 95.96
N VAL A 467 131.31 4.11 96.25
CA VAL A 467 131.06 4.90 97.48
C VAL A 467 131.20 4.02 98.74
N MET A 468 130.72 2.78 98.72
CA MET A 468 130.84 1.86 99.85
C MET A 468 132.30 1.45 100.09
N ASP A 469 133.04 1.13 99.03
CA ASP A 469 134.48 0.84 99.08
C ASP A 469 135.28 2.05 99.53
N ALA A 470 134.94 3.26 99.07
CA ALA A 470 135.54 4.50 99.57
C ALA A 470 135.26 4.71 101.07
N ILE A 471 134.03 4.46 101.53
CA ILE A 471 133.69 4.49 102.97
C ILE A 471 134.43 3.38 103.72
N MET A 472 134.56 2.17 103.18
CA MET A 472 135.34 1.09 103.78
C MET A 472 136.81 1.45 103.88
N VAL A 473 137.40 2.08 102.86
CA VAL A 473 138.78 2.59 102.88
C VAL A 473 138.94 3.70 103.92
N VAL A 474 137.98 4.62 104.05
CA VAL A 474 137.97 5.65 105.11
C VAL A 474 137.83 5.01 106.51
N VAL A 475 137.00 3.98 106.67
CA VAL A 475 136.85 3.22 107.93
C VAL A 475 138.10 2.40 108.25
N GLN A 476 138.75 1.81 107.25
CA GLN A 476 140.04 1.11 107.38
C GLN A 476 141.14 2.10 107.80
N LEU A 477 141.22 3.27 107.18
CA LEU A 477 142.14 4.36 107.55
C LEU A 477 141.89 4.85 108.99
N ASN A 478 140.64 5.06 109.39
CA ASN A 478 140.29 5.42 110.78
C ASN A 478 140.61 4.30 111.78
N ARG A 479 140.46 3.02 111.41
CA ARG A 479 140.92 1.89 112.23
C ARG A 479 142.44 1.82 112.35
N TRP A 480 143.15 2.14 111.27
CA TRP A 480 144.62 2.17 111.25
C TRP A 480 145.15 3.29 112.17
N PHE A 481 144.58 4.49 112.07
CA PHE A 481 144.86 5.59 113.00
C PHE A 481 144.54 5.25 114.45
N SER A 482 143.44 4.52 114.71
CA SER A 482 143.04 4.13 116.08
C SER A 482 143.91 3.02 116.70
N LEU A 483 144.64 2.24 115.90
CA LEU A 483 145.52 1.16 116.38
C LEU A 483 147.01 1.56 116.45
N ALA A 484 147.41 2.65 115.78
CA ALA A 484 148.76 3.21 115.87
C ALA A 484 148.94 4.22 117.03
N GLY A 485 147.86 4.71 117.63
CA GLY A 485 147.87 5.61 118.81
C GLY A 485 148.29 4.91 120.10
N GLY A 486 149.50 4.36 120.14
CA GLY A 486 150.01 3.49 121.21
C GLY A 486 151.43 3.78 121.70
N SER A 487 152.12 4.79 121.17
CA SER A 487 153.33 5.40 121.76
C SER A 487 153.69 6.69 121.03
N THR A 488 153.98 7.76 121.79
CA THR A 488 154.34 9.15 121.38
C THR A 488 153.30 9.90 120.56
#